data_AF-A0A9D8C4H5-F1
#
_entry.id   AF-A0A9D8C4H5-F1
#
_cell.length_a   1.000
_cell.length_b   1.000
_cell.length_c   1.000
_cell.angle_alpha   90.00
_cell.angle_beta   90.00
_cell.angle_gamma   90.00
#
_symmetry.space_group_name_H-M   'P 1'
#
loop_
_entity.id
_entity.type
_entity.pdbx_description
1 polymer ?
#
loop_
_entity_poly.entity_id
_entity_poly.type
_entity_poly.pdbx_seq_one_letter_code
_entity_poly.pdbx_strand_id
1 'polypeptide(L)' 'MLPRTAVAQQTPPASASRLGRLRKRSEFLRVAAKGRKASTPGVLLQALATAPAPESAAEIRVGLTVSRKVG' A
#
# COMPACT_ATOMS: atom_id res chain seq x y z
N MET A 1 2.12 -0.75 -34.13
CA MET A 1 1.93 0.61 -33.57
C MET A 1 1.05 0.48 -32.32
N LEU A 2 1.66 0.18 -31.16
CA LEU A 2 0.96 -0.07 -29.89
C LEU A 2 1.18 1.15 -28.97
N PRO A 3 0.13 1.66 -28.30
CA PRO A 3 0.29 2.81 -27.41
C PRO A 3 1.11 2.41 -26.18
N ARG A 4 2.21 3.14 -25.97
CA ARG A 4 3.01 3.10 -24.75
C ARG A 4 2.09 3.33 -23.54
N THR A 5 1.96 2.34 -22.68
CA THR A 5 1.32 2.48 -21.38
C THR A 5 2.00 3.62 -20.63
N ALA A 6 1.30 4.75 -20.51
CA ALA A 6 1.78 5.90 -19.77
C ALA A 6 1.86 5.52 -18.30
N VAL A 7 3.07 5.24 -17.82
CA VAL A 7 3.36 5.16 -16.39
C VAL A 7 3.18 6.58 -15.86
N ALA A 8 2.08 6.83 -15.15
CA ALA A 8 1.86 8.09 -14.45
C ALA A 8 3.05 8.34 -13.52
N GLN A 9 3.83 9.38 -13.82
CA GLN A 9 4.91 9.83 -12.97
C GLN A 9 4.29 10.36 -11.68
N GLN A 10 4.43 9.61 -10.59
CA GLN A 10 4.09 10.08 -9.25
C GLN A 10 5.21 11.01 -8.81
N THR A 11 4.91 12.31 -8.71
CA THR A 11 5.75 13.28 -8.00
C THR A 11 5.78 12.85 -6.53
N PRO A 12 6.92 12.44 -5.96
CA PRO A 12 7.00 12.19 -4.53
C PRO A 12 6.82 13.56 -3.84
N PRO A 13 5.86 13.74 -2.92
CA PRO A 13 5.91 14.90 -2.05
C PRO A 13 7.20 14.79 -1.25
N ALA A 14 8.12 15.72 -1.52
CA ALA A 14 9.33 15.94 -0.76
C ALA A 14 8.92 16.49 0.61
N SER A 15 8.56 15.58 1.50
CA SER A 15 8.50 15.72 2.95
C SER A 15 8.59 14.30 3.45
N ALA A 16 9.39 14.03 4.48
CA ALA A 16 9.41 12.72 5.12
C ALA A 16 8.05 12.49 5.82
N SER A 17 7.00 12.25 5.02
CA SER A 17 5.64 11.96 5.44
C SER A 17 5.77 10.67 6.23
N ARG A 18 5.72 10.79 7.56
CA ARG A 18 6.09 9.71 8.48
C ARG A 18 5.22 8.51 8.12
N LEU A 19 5.82 7.49 7.50
CA LEU A 19 5.10 6.28 7.13
C LEU A 19 4.44 5.72 8.38
N GLY A 20 3.12 5.60 8.34
CA GLY A 20 2.35 5.02 9.41
C GLY A 20 2.47 3.50 9.38
N ARG A 21 2.30 2.85 10.53
CA ARG A 21 2.22 1.39 10.59
C ARG A 21 0.78 0.93 10.69
N LEU A 22 0.41 -0.02 9.84
CA LEU A 22 -0.85 -0.75 9.95
C LEU A 22 -0.70 -1.81 11.05
N ARG A 23 -1.33 -1.58 12.21
CA ARG A 23 -1.19 -2.48 13.39
C ARG A 23 -2.40 -3.37 13.66
N LYS A 24 -3.61 -2.90 13.32
CA LYS A 24 -4.86 -3.58 13.67
C LYS A 24 -5.23 -4.62 12.64
N ARG A 25 -5.57 -5.85 13.07
CA ARG A 25 -6.02 -6.94 12.18
C ARG A 25 -7.18 -6.52 11.27
N SER A 26 -8.15 -5.77 11.79
CA SER A 26 -9.31 -5.29 11.02
C SER A 26 -8.91 -4.40 9.84
N GLU A 27 -7.81 -3.63 9.97
CA GLU A 27 -7.29 -2.79 8.88
C GLU A 27 -6.70 -3.66 7.77
N PHE A 28 -5.95 -4.72 8.11
CA PHE A 28 -5.45 -5.68 7.11
C PHE A 28 -6.58 -6.37 6.36
N LEU A 29 -7.62 -6.82 7.08
CA LEU A 29 -8.79 -7.45 6.45
C LEU A 29 -9.53 -6.47 5.53
N ARG A 30 -9.64 -5.20 5.93
CA ARG A 30 -10.25 -4.14 5.09
C ARG A 30 -9.46 -3.95 3.79
N VAL A 31 -8.13 -3.86 3.87
CA VAL A 31 -7.25 -3.73 2.69
C VAL A 31 -7.36 -4.97 1.81
N ALA A 32 -7.38 -6.17 2.39
CA ALA A 32 -7.52 -7.43 1.65
C ALA A 32 -8.89 -7.58 0.97
N ALA A 33 -9.97 -7.04 1.55
CA ALA A 33 -11.32 -7.14 1.01
C ALA A 33 -11.61 -6.10 -0.08
N LYS A 34 -11.16 -4.85 0.10
CA LYS A 34 -11.54 -3.70 -0.75
C LYS A 34 -10.40 -3.17 -1.62
N GLY A 35 -9.16 -3.55 -1.33
CA GLY A 35 -7.97 -3.06 -2.02
C GLY A 35 -7.68 -3.77 -3.35
N ARG A 36 -6.82 -3.13 -4.14
CA ARG A 36 -6.19 -3.74 -5.31
C ARG A 36 -5.10 -4.70 -4.87
N LYS A 37 -4.91 -5.77 -5.63
CA LYS A 37 -3.95 -6.84 -5.34
C LYS A 37 -3.01 -7.02 -6.51
N ALA A 38 -1.72 -7.17 -6.22
CA ALA A 38 -0.71 -7.53 -7.19
C ALA A 38 0.16 -8.65 -6.59
N SER A 39 0.24 -9.78 -7.28
CA SER A 39 1.03 -10.93 -6.84
C SER A 39 2.30 -11.04 -7.67
N THR A 40 3.43 -11.22 -7.00
CA THR A 40 4.73 -11.52 -7.61
C THR A 40 5.37 -12.73 -6.89
N PRO A 41 6.38 -13.39 -7.48
CA PRO A 41 7.12 -14.43 -6.76
C PRO A 41 7.66 -13.89 -5.43
N GLY A 42 7.27 -14.53 -4.32
CA GLY A 42 7.70 -14.18 -2.97
C GLY A 42 6.89 -13.09 -2.26
N VAL A 43 6.03 -12.32 -2.95
CA VAL A 43 5.28 -11.20 -2.33
C VAL A 43 3.87 -11.06 -2.91
N LEU A 44 2.90 -10.80 -2.03
CA LEU A 44 1.58 -10.31 -2.39
C LEU A 44 1.42 -8.88 -1.86
N LEU A 45 1.26 -7.92 -2.77
CA LEU A 45 0.95 -6.53 -2.43
C LEU A 45 -0.56 -6.33 -2.42
N GLN A 46 -1.07 -5.75 -1.32
CA GLN A 46 -2.46 -5.31 -1.19
C GLN A 46 -2.48 -3.83 -0.85
N ALA A 47 -3.14 -3.02 -1.67
CA ALA A 47 -3.18 -1.57 -1.52
C ALA A 47 -4.62 -1.05 -1.64
N LEU A 48 -5.03 -0.20 -0.70
CA LEU A 48 -6.32 0.47 -0.70
C LEU A 48 -6.08 1.97 -0.73
N ALA A 49 -6.59 2.65 -1.76
CA ALA A 49 -6.60 4.11 -1.78
C ALA A 49 -7.45 4.62 -0.62
N THR A 50 -6.88 5.49 0.19
CA THR A 50 -7.59 6.16 1.29
C THR A 50 -7.72 7.64 0.96
N ALA A 51 -8.77 8.28 1.49
CA ALA A 51 -8.88 9.73 1.41
C ALA A 51 -7.63 10.38 2.05
N PRO A 52 -7.18 11.54 1.54
CA PRO A 52 -6.04 12.26 2.11
C PRO A 52 -6.29 12.46 3.61
N ALA A 53 -5.33 12.02 4.41
CA ALA A 53 -5.40 12.15 5.85
C ALA A 53 -5.14 13.62 6.24
N PRO A 54 -5.71 14.13 7.35
CA PRO A 54 -5.33 15.44 7.87
C PRO A 54 -3.82 15.49 8.11
N GLU A 55 -3.19 16.67 8.01
CA GLU A 55 -1.72 16.84 8.01
C GLU A 55 -0.99 16.15 9.17
N SER A 56 -1.66 15.90 10.30
CA SER A 56 -1.10 15.22 11.47
C SER A 56 -1.11 13.69 11.38
N ALA A 57 -1.76 13.10 10.37
CA ALA A 57 -1.86 11.67 10.18
C ALA A 57 -0.96 11.21 9.04
N ALA A 58 -0.24 10.10 9.26
CA ALA A 58 0.58 9.47 8.24
C ALA A 58 -0.20 9.26 6.93
N GLU A 59 0.29 9.88 5.86
CA GLU A 59 -0.29 9.88 4.52
C GLU A 59 -0.32 8.48 3.90
N ILE A 60 0.69 7.66 4.21
CA ILE A 60 0.80 6.27 3.77
C ILE A 60 0.97 5.37 4.99
N ARG A 61 0.19 4.29 5.07
CA ARG A 61 0.26 3.28 6.14
C ARG A 61 0.62 1.91 5.57
N VAL A 62 1.64 1.28 6.15
CA VAL A 62 2.15 -0.02 5.68
C VAL A 62 2.11 -1.05 6.79
N GLY A 63 1.70 -2.27 6.44
CA GLY A 63 1.79 -3.43 7.31
C GLY A 63 2.37 -4.62 6.54
N LEU A 64 3.19 -5.42 7.21
CA LEU A 64 3.83 -6.60 6.63
C LEU A 64 3.30 -7.85 7.32
N THR A 65 3.03 -8.89 6.54
CA THR A 65 2.63 -10.20 7.04
C THR A 65 3.47 -11.26 6.36
N VAL A 66 3.92 -12.25 7.13
CA VAL A 66 4.66 -13.41 6.62
C VAL A 66 3.88 -14.66 6.98
N SER A 67 3.82 -15.63 6.05
CA SER A 67 3.17 -16.90 6.36
C SER A 67 4.06 -17.71 7.30
N ARG A 68 3.45 -18.44 8.25
CA ARG A 68 4.18 -19.33 9.16
C ARG A 68 4.96 -20.45 8.45
N LYS A 69 4.71 -20.69 7.16
CA LYS A 69 5.36 -21.75 6.35
C LYS A 69 6.73 -21.34 5.79
N VAL A 70 7.12 -20.08 5.96
CA VAL A 70 8.39 -19.53 5.43
C VAL A 70 9.56 -19.81 6.41
N GLY A 71 9.26 -20.25 7.63
CA GLY A 71 10.25 -20.64 8.65
C GLY A 71 10.12 -22.09 9.05
#